data_AF-A0A953V355-F1
#
_entry.id   AF-A0A953V355-F1
#
_cell.length_a   1.000
_cell.length_b   1.000
_cell.length_c   1.000
_cell.angle_alpha   90.00
_cell.angle_beta   90.00
_cell.angle_gamma   90.00
#
_symmetry.space_group_name_H-M   'P 1'
#
loop_
_entity.id
_entity.type
_entity.pdbx_description
1 polymer ?
#
loop_
_entity_poly.entity_id
_entity_poly.type
_entity_poly.pdbx_seq_one_letter_code
_entity_poly.pdbx_strand_id
1 'polypeptide(L)'
;MKRWNAVLLVLVAIAIIAVIYGAKVIRRGFSAADQPTSLERVLSRTVRNLGIPSSARNEKNPWTARPEALQEARENFANRCAICHGKDGNGQSEIGQNLYPKAPDLRLPATQNLTDGEIHYIIRNGVRLTGMPAWKNPHMEQDNNNAWKLVLFIRSISQLTPQEKSQQDTTAKSAHYVGSAACQKCHAQIYEYWKKTPMANVVRDPREHPDAITPDLATNPLTKFTKDQVAFVYGSVWKQRYFTKIGDDYFPEPAQWDVTNHVWRPYFVANGADWWAPFYPPDNMKRPTGPTCDGCHSVDYNIQTKKVAEWNVGCERCHGPGSAHVEHATRGNILNPARMDYVHANDTCIQCHSQGRPLTNPIGGKYYDWPVGYHVGLNLRDYWQLEEHTLGELSFTHFQDGTAHKNRMQGNDFVQSVMYRRGVTCFDCHDVHGTDNYAQLRKPVNQLCLECHGPDSRNGPRTATLTEHTHHKDGSAGSQCIACHMPKIETTIADVKVRAHTFAFITPAMTDKYKIPNPCTSCHKDKTTAWATEALRHWPERSPWRVD
;
A
#
# COMPACT_ATOMS: atom_id res chain seq x y z
N MET A 1 -4.30 33.67 64.27
CA MET A 1 -4.75 34.65 63.26
C MET A 1 -4.00 34.63 61.91
N LYS A 2 -3.01 33.76 61.63
CA LYS A 2 -2.25 33.79 60.35
C LYS A 2 -2.70 32.80 59.25
N ARG A 3 -3.36 31.68 59.58
CA ARG A 3 -3.76 30.66 58.59
C ARG A 3 -5.05 31.00 57.84
N TRP A 4 -6.00 31.68 58.49
CA TRP A 4 -7.29 32.04 57.89
C TRP A 4 -7.15 33.08 56.78
N ASN A 5 -6.28 34.08 56.95
CA ASN A 5 -6.03 35.10 55.92
C ASN A 5 -5.35 34.51 54.67
N ALA A 6 -4.48 33.51 54.84
CA ALA A 6 -3.87 32.80 53.72
C ALA A 6 -4.90 31.97 52.93
N VAL A 7 -5.80 31.27 53.63
CA VAL A 7 -6.91 30.54 52.99
C VAL A 7 -7.85 31.50 52.26
N LEU A 8 -8.19 32.63 52.87
CA LEU A 8 -9.05 33.65 52.25
C LEU A 8 -8.40 34.21 50.97
N LEU A 9 -7.11 34.53 51.00
CA LEU A 9 -6.38 35.02 49.83
C LEU A 9 -6.35 34.00 48.69
N VAL A 10 -6.17 32.72 48.98
CA VAL A 10 -6.22 31.65 47.97
C VAL A 10 -7.61 31.54 47.37
N LEU A 11 -8.67 31.58 48.19
CA LEU A 11 -10.05 31.53 47.70
C LEU A 11 -10.41 32.74 46.83
N VAL A 12 -9.96 33.93 47.22
CA VAL A 12 -10.14 35.15 46.42
C VAL A 12 -9.39 35.06 45.09
N ALA A 13 -8.14 34.57 45.09
CA ALA A 13 -7.38 34.33 43.86
C ALA A 13 -8.09 33.32 42.93
N ILE A 14 -8.59 32.21 43.47
CA ILE A 14 -9.36 31.22 42.69
C ILE A 14 -10.62 31.86 42.09
N ALA A 15 -11.36 32.66 42.87
CA ALA A 15 -12.56 33.34 42.41
C ALA A 15 -12.24 34.34 41.28
N ILE A 16 -11.16 35.13 41.42
CA ILE A 16 -10.71 36.06 40.38
C ILE A 16 -10.34 35.31 39.10
N ILE A 17 -9.57 34.21 39.21
CA ILE A 17 -9.22 33.36 38.06
C ILE A 17 -10.48 32.80 37.39
N ALA A 18 -11.44 32.32 38.17
CA ALA A 18 -12.70 31.79 37.66
C ALA A 18 -13.53 32.87 36.93
N VAL A 19 -13.59 34.10 37.45
CA VAL A 19 -14.28 35.23 36.82
C VAL A 19 -13.58 35.65 35.53
N ILE A 20 -12.25 35.76 35.53
CA ILE A 20 -11.47 36.10 34.32
C ILE A 20 -11.64 35.01 33.25
N TYR A 21 -11.56 33.74 33.64
CA TYR A 21 -11.77 32.61 32.74
C TYR A 21 -13.21 32.59 32.20
N GLY A 22 -14.20 32.77 33.08
CA GLY A 22 -15.61 32.85 32.71
C GLY A 22 -15.90 33.99 31.73
N ALA A 23 -15.38 35.19 31.97
CA ALA A 23 -15.51 36.33 31.06
C ALA A 23 -14.84 36.05 29.70
N LYS A 24 -13.68 35.39 29.69
CA LYS A 24 -12.98 34.99 28.46
C LYS A 24 -13.80 33.97 27.67
N VAL A 25 -14.38 32.97 28.34
CA VAL A 25 -15.26 31.96 27.73
C VAL A 25 -16.55 32.59 27.21
N ILE A 26 -17.21 33.47 27.96
CA ILE A 26 -18.42 34.17 27.51
C ILE A 26 -18.14 35.00 26.26
N ARG A 27 -16.98 35.65 26.18
CA ARG A 27 -16.63 36.53 25.05
C ARG A 27 -16.17 35.76 23.80
N ARG A 28 -15.55 34.59 23.95
CA ARG A 28 -14.95 33.82 22.84
C ARG A 28 -15.68 32.53 22.48
N GLY A 29 -16.59 32.06 23.34
CA GLY A 29 -17.20 30.74 23.24
C GLY A 29 -16.21 29.61 23.57
N PHE A 30 -16.71 28.38 23.52
CA PHE A 30 -15.88 27.17 23.51
C PHE A 30 -15.59 26.77 22.06
N SER A 31 -14.32 26.55 21.73
CA SER A 31 -13.88 26.18 20.39
C SER A 31 -12.98 24.96 20.43
N ALA A 32 -13.34 23.91 19.70
CA ALA A 32 -12.49 22.73 19.53
C ALA A 32 -11.33 22.97 18.53
N ALA A 33 -11.38 24.06 17.76
CA ALA A 33 -10.33 24.44 16.83
C ALA A 33 -9.11 25.08 17.54
N ASP A 34 -9.28 25.54 18.78
CA ASP A 34 -8.23 26.18 19.57
C ASP A 34 -7.12 25.19 19.93
N GLN A 35 -5.87 25.67 20.04
CA GLN A 35 -4.78 24.85 20.53
C GLN A 35 -4.72 24.89 22.05
N PRO A 36 -4.62 23.74 22.74
CA PRO A 36 -4.44 23.73 24.17
C PRO A 36 -3.08 24.35 24.52
N THR A 37 -3.09 25.23 25.52
CA THR A 37 -1.88 25.82 26.10
C THR A 37 -0.96 24.74 26.65
N SER A 38 0.33 25.06 26.82
CA SER A 38 1.29 24.11 27.40
C SER A 38 0.87 23.66 28.81
N LEU A 39 0.32 24.57 29.62
CA LEU A 39 -0.18 24.26 30.96
C LEU A 39 -1.38 23.31 30.91
N GLU A 40 -2.36 23.56 30.05
CA GLU A 40 -3.51 22.66 29.85
C GLU A 40 -3.05 21.27 29.40
N ARG A 41 -2.09 21.17 28.48
CA ARG A 41 -1.53 19.88 28.03
C ARG A 41 -0.85 19.11 29.15
N VAL A 42 -0.03 19.77 29.97
CA VAL A 42 0.68 19.12 31.08
C VAL A 42 -0.31 18.67 32.16
N LEU A 43 -1.21 19.56 32.58
CA LEU A 43 -2.22 19.26 33.61
C LEU A 43 -3.15 18.13 33.16
N SER A 44 -3.72 18.21 31.95
CA SER A 44 -4.63 17.18 31.44
C SER A 44 -3.97 15.80 31.34
N ARG A 45 -2.74 15.72 30.84
CA ARG A 45 -1.98 14.46 30.77
C ARG A 45 -1.67 13.92 32.16
N THR A 46 -1.28 14.78 33.10
CA THR A 46 -0.96 14.38 34.47
C THR A 46 -2.20 13.84 35.18
N VAL A 47 -3.32 14.58 35.11
CA VAL A 47 -4.60 14.18 35.71
C VAL A 47 -5.12 12.88 35.09
N ARG A 48 -5.08 12.76 33.75
CA ARG A 48 -5.44 11.51 33.06
C ARG A 48 -4.60 10.34 33.56
N ASN A 49 -3.28 10.50 33.58
CA ASN A 49 -2.38 9.43 34.00
C ASN A 49 -2.64 9.05 35.47
N LEU A 50 -2.80 10.02 36.38
CA LEU A 50 -3.18 9.77 37.78
C LEU A 50 -4.54 9.07 37.92
N GLY A 51 -5.47 9.33 37.01
CA GLY A 51 -6.79 8.72 36.98
C GLY A 51 -6.82 7.24 36.53
N ILE A 52 -5.70 6.69 36.04
CA ILE A 52 -5.60 5.26 35.71
C ILE A 52 -5.25 4.47 36.98
N PRO A 53 -6.11 3.54 37.45
CA PRO A 53 -5.87 2.72 38.64
C PRO A 53 -4.56 1.95 38.54
N SER A 54 -3.83 1.83 39.64
CA SER A 54 -2.56 1.08 39.69
C SER A 54 -2.72 -0.39 39.25
N SER A 55 -3.86 -1.01 39.57
CA SER A 55 -4.18 -2.37 39.11
C SER A 55 -4.16 -2.47 37.59
N ALA A 56 -4.81 -1.54 36.89
CA ALA A 56 -4.86 -1.50 35.44
C ALA A 56 -3.48 -1.24 34.82
N ARG A 57 -2.65 -0.37 35.40
CA ARG A 57 -1.30 -0.09 34.87
C ARG A 57 -0.39 -1.31 34.87
N ASN A 58 -0.59 -2.19 35.85
CA ASN A 58 0.22 -3.39 36.04
C ASN A 58 -0.28 -4.59 35.23
N GLU A 59 -1.45 -4.49 34.59
CA GLU A 59 -1.94 -5.52 33.68
C GLU A 59 -0.99 -5.72 32.49
N LYS A 60 -0.85 -6.97 32.08
CA LYS A 60 -0.02 -7.40 30.96
C LYS A 60 -0.90 -7.87 29.83
N ASN A 61 -0.46 -7.62 28.60
CA ASN A 61 -1.17 -8.10 27.44
C ASN A 61 -1.15 -9.64 27.41
N PRO A 62 -2.31 -10.32 27.45
CA PRO A 62 -2.35 -11.78 27.40
C PRO A 62 -2.12 -12.32 25.98
N TRP A 63 -2.11 -11.45 24.96
CA TRP A 63 -1.89 -11.82 23.56
C TRP A 63 -0.45 -11.59 23.14
N THR A 64 0.05 -12.45 22.25
CA THR A 64 1.33 -12.23 21.57
C THR A 64 1.11 -11.69 20.15
N ALA A 65 2.09 -10.98 19.61
CA ALA A 65 2.06 -10.36 18.29
C ALA A 65 2.16 -11.37 17.12
N ARG A 66 1.24 -12.34 17.09
CA ARG A 66 1.09 -13.30 15.98
C ARG A 66 0.46 -12.61 14.76
N PRO A 67 0.74 -13.06 13.52
CA PRO A 67 0.19 -12.45 12.31
C PRO A 67 -1.32 -12.28 12.34
N GLU A 68 -2.06 -13.29 12.79
CA GLU A 68 -3.53 -13.28 12.84
C GLU A 68 -4.04 -12.25 13.86
N ALA A 69 -3.43 -12.20 15.05
CA ALA A 69 -3.80 -11.22 16.08
C ALA A 69 -3.50 -9.78 15.65
N LEU A 70 -2.37 -9.54 14.97
CA LEU A 70 -2.01 -8.24 14.42
C LEU A 70 -2.91 -7.84 13.25
N GLN A 71 -3.32 -8.80 12.42
CA GLN A 71 -4.28 -8.56 11.34
C GLN A 71 -5.64 -8.14 11.93
N GLU A 72 -6.19 -8.93 12.84
CA GLU A 72 -7.44 -8.59 13.52
C GLU A 72 -7.33 -7.24 14.25
N ALA A 73 -6.20 -6.95 14.89
CA ALA A 73 -5.96 -5.67 15.54
C ALA A 73 -5.96 -4.50 14.55
N ARG A 74 -5.28 -4.64 13.41
CA ARG A 74 -5.23 -3.63 12.34
C ARG A 74 -6.63 -3.37 11.78
N GLU A 75 -7.42 -4.42 11.57
CA GLU A 75 -8.80 -4.30 11.11
C GLU A 75 -9.68 -3.58 12.12
N ASN A 76 -9.60 -3.95 13.40
CA ASN A 76 -10.29 -3.24 14.49
C ASN A 76 -9.86 -1.77 14.56
N PHE A 77 -8.57 -1.48 14.35
CA PHE A 77 -8.04 -0.12 14.38
C PHE A 77 -8.57 0.70 13.20
N ALA A 78 -8.52 0.15 11.98
CA ALA A 78 -9.04 0.79 10.78
C ALA A 78 -10.52 1.16 10.93
N ASN A 79 -11.32 0.22 11.46
CA ASN A 79 -12.77 0.38 11.58
C ASN A 79 -13.21 1.34 12.68
N ARG A 80 -12.44 1.48 13.77
CA ARG A 80 -12.92 2.18 14.98
C ARG A 80 -11.99 3.28 15.51
N CYS A 81 -10.70 3.25 15.18
CA CYS A 81 -9.71 4.18 15.70
C CYS A 81 -9.19 5.15 14.64
N ALA A 82 -9.00 4.68 13.40
CA ALA A 82 -8.35 5.44 12.33
C ALA A 82 -9.10 6.71 11.93
N ILE A 83 -10.42 6.77 12.17
CA ILE A 83 -11.24 7.97 11.94
C ILE A 83 -10.73 9.18 12.72
N CYS A 84 -10.17 8.97 13.92
CA CYS A 84 -9.55 10.01 14.74
C CYS A 84 -8.02 9.94 14.68
N HIS A 85 -7.45 8.74 14.71
CA HIS A 85 -6.00 8.57 14.82
C HIS A 85 -5.25 8.47 13.49
N GLY A 86 -5.93 8.49 12.33
CA GLY A 86 -5.30 8.22 11.04
C GLY A 86 -4.98 6.72 10.87
N LYS A 87 -4.85 6.23 9.63
CA LYS A 87 -4.60 4.80 9.35
C LYS A 87 -3.24 4.31 9.85
N ASP A 88 -2.24 5.18 9.77
CA ASP A 88 -0.89 4.96 10.28
C ASP A 88 -0.73 5.36 11.76
N GLY A 89 -1.80 5.85 12.40
CA GLY A 89 -1.79 6.33 13.79
C GLY A 89 -1.18 7.72 14.00
N ASN A 90 -0.96 8.52 12.94
CA ASN A 90 -0.32 9.83 13.04
C ASN A 90 -1.18 10.96 13.65
N GLY A 91 -2.46 10.72 13.89
CA GLY A 91 -3.42 11.71 14.42
C GLY A 91 -3.88 12.78 13.43
N GLN A 92 -3.44 12.73 12.17
CA GLN A 92 -3.72 13.72 11.13
C GLN A 92 -5.00 13.42 10.33
N SER A 93 -5.93 12.64 10.88
CA SER A 93 -7.24 12.46 10.26
C SER A 93 -8.04 13.77 10.26
N GLU A 94 -9.05 13.87 9.39
CA GLU A 94 -9.91 15.04 9.30
C GLU A 94 -10.64 15.32 10.63
N ILE A 95 -11.12 14.30 11.33
CA ILE A 95 -11.76 14.46 12.64
C ILE A 95 -10.70 14.68 13.72
N GLY A 96 -9.63 13.89 13.75
CA GLY A 96 -8.59 13.95 14.78
C GLY A 96 -7.94 15.33 14.94
N GLN A 97 -7.73 16.03 13.83
CA GLN A 97 -7.17 17.38 13.83
C GLN A 97 -8.14 18.45 14.37
N ASN A 98 -9.45 18.16 14.36
CA ASN A 98 -10.52 19.05 14.78
C ASN A 98 -11.12 18.70 16.16
N LEU A 99 -10.55 17.70 16.85
CA LEU A 99 -10.90 17.39 18.25
C LEU A 99 -10.16 18.32 19.23
N TYR A 100 -10.77 18.55 20.39
CA TYR A 100 -10.10 19.17 21.54
C TYR A 100 -10.14 18.23 22.75
N PRO A 101 -8.97 17.75 23.24
CA PRO A 101 -7.66 17.87 22.62
C PRO A 101 -7.60 17.10 21.28
N LYS A 102 -6.68 17.50 20.39
CA LYS A 102 -6.44 16.80 19.12
C LYS A 102 -6.08 15.34 19.37
N ALA A 103 -6.44 14.47 18.43
CA ALA A 103 -6.01 13.09 18.46
C ALA A 103 -4.47 13.01 18.51
N PRO A 104 -3.88 12.29 19.48
CA PRO A 104 -2.44 12.16 19.56
C PRO A 104 -1.91 11.31 18.40
N ASP A 105 -0.70 11.63 17.96
CA ASP A 105 0.13 10.71 17.19
C ASP A 105 0.50 9.53 18.09
N LEU A 106 -0.11 8.38 17.81
CA LEU A 106 0.06 7.15 18.58
C LEU A 106 1.46 6.57 18.45
N ARG A 107 2.22 6.99 17.43
CA ARG A 107 3.56 6.48 17.15
C ARG A 107 4.64 7.14 18.01
N LEU A 108 4.31 8.26 18.67
CA LEU A 108 5.24 9.06 19.48
C LEU A 108 5.42 8.54 20.92
N PRO A 109 6.53 8.90 21.61
CA PRO A 109 6.81 8.46 22.98
C PRO A 109 5.70 8.78 24.00
N ALA A 110 4.92 9.83 23.78
CA ALA A 110 3.81 10.19 24.68
C ALA A 110 2.74 9.08 24.80
N THR A 111 2.59 8.26 23.76
CA THR A 111 1.72 7.07 23.74
C THR A 111 2.56 5.82 23.98
N GLN A 112 3.72 5.71 23.32
CA GLN A 112 4.56 4.51 23.37
C GLN A 112 5.25 4.28 24.72
N ASN A 113 5.36 5.28 25.59
CA ASN A 113 5.91 5.09 26.93
C ASN A 113 4.86 4.69 27.98
N LEU A 114 3.57 4.67 27.63
CA LEU A 114 2.54 4.12 28.50
C LEU A 114 2.73 2.62 28.64
N THR A 115 2.31 2.01 29.75
CA THR A 115 2.27 0.55 29.88
C THR A 115 1.18 -0.04 28.98
N ASP A 116 1.26 -1.34 28.66
CA ASP A 116 0.22 -2.01 27.90
C ASP A 116 -1.14 -1.92 28.60
N GLY A 117 -1.16 -2.08 29.92
CA GLY A 117 -2.36 -1.91 30.74
C GLY A 117 -2.90 -0.47 30.74
N GLU A 118 -2.04 0.56 30.68
CA GLU A 118 -2.50 1.95 30.53
C GLU A 118 -3.16 2.19 29.16
N ILE A 119 -2.56 1.69 28.07
CA ILE A 119 -3.15 1.82 26.72
C ILE A 119 -4.47 1.06 26.66
N HIS A 120 -4.51 -0.17 27.18
CA HIS A 120 -5.72 -0.98 27.26
C HIS A 120 -6.82 -0.29 28.07
N TYR A 121 -6.49 0.26 29.24
CA TYR A 121 -7.43 0.99 30.08
C TYR A 121 -8.02 2.21 29.35
N ILE A 122 -7.20 2.96 28.62
CA ILE A 122 -7.63 4.11 27.81
C ILE A 122 -8.58 3.66 26.68
N ILE A 123 -8.26 2.58 25.97
CA ILE A 123 -9.13 2.05 24.90
C ILE A 123 -10.47 1.62 25.49
N ARG A 124 -10.46 0.87 26.59
CA ARG A 124 -11.68 0.35 27.21
C ARG A 124 -12.56 1.44 27.78
N ASN A 125 -11.99 2.44 28.46
CA ASN A 125 -12.76 3.43 29.20
C ASN A 125 -12.91 4.77 28.49
N GLY A 126 -12.23 4.96 27.36
CA GLY A 126 -12.15 6.25 26.69
C GLY A 126 -11.43 7.29 27.55
N VAL A 127 -11.53 8.56 27.15
CA VAL A 127 -11.05 9.68 27.96
C VAL A 127 -12.16 10.70 28.12
N ARG A 128 -12.66 10.83 29.36
CA ARG A 128 -13.75 11.76 29.69
C ARG A 128 -13.38 13.20 29.28
N LEU A 129 -14.37 13.95 28.78
CA LEU A 129 -14.22 15.33 28.27
C LEU A 129 -13.31 15.46 27.04
N THR A 130 -13.21 14.40 26.24
CA THR A 130 -12.49 14.40 24.96
C THR A 130 -13.32 13.66 23.90
N GLY A 131 -12.86 13.69 22.64
CA GLY A 131 -13.45 12.89 21.57
C GLY A 131 -13.12 11.39 21.60
N MET A 132 -12.40 10.88 22.62
CA MET A 132 -12.03 9.46 22.71
C MET A 132 -13.13 8.64 23.40
N PRO A 133 -13.90 7.80 22.66
CA PRO A 133 -14.98 7.00 23.24
C PRO A 133 -14.47 5.78 24.00
N ALA A 134 -15.32 5.24 24.88
CA ALA A 134 -15.07 4.00 25.60
C ALA A 134 -15.48 2.78 24.76
N TRP A 135 -14.66 1.72 24.76
CA TRP A 135 -14.99 0.43 24.14
C TRP A 135 -15.68 -0.57 25.08
N LYS A 136 -15.81 -0.24 26.36
CA LYS A 136 -16.41 -1.14 27.35
C LYS A 136 -17.90 -1.34 27.07
N ASN A 137 -18.24 -2.51 26.50
CA ASN A 137 -19.60 -3.04 26.51
C ASN A 137 -19.71 -4.15 27.58
N PRO A 138 -20.61 -4.01 28.59
CA PRO A 138 -20.76 -5.01 29.65
C PRO A 138 -21.22 -6.40 29.18
N HIS A 139 -21.64 -6.57 27.92
CA HIS A 139 -22.16 -7.83 27.39
C HIS A 139 -21.24 -8.54 26.38
N MET A 140 -20.01 -8.05 26.14
CA MET A 140 -19.13 -8.63 25.10
C MET A 140 -17.68 -8.80 25.60
N GLU A 141 -17.31 -10.03 26.00
CA GLU A 141 -15.92 -10.40 26.34
C GLU A 141 -14.97 -10.17 25.15
N GLN A 142 -15.48 -10.29 23.92
CA GLN A 142 -14.74 -10.09 22.68
C GLN A 142 -14.18 -8.67 22.54
N ASP A 143 -14.86 -7.65 23.06
CA ASP A 143 -14.36 -6.27 23.04
C ASP A 143 -13.10 -6.09 23.91
N ASN A 144 -12.97 -6.86 25.00
CA ASN A 144 -11.76 -6.85 25.82
C ASN A 144 -10.56 -7.48 25.08
N ASN A 145 -10.78 -8.60 24.40
CA ASN A 145 -9.75 -9.26 23.61
C ASN A 145 -9.31 -8.36 22.44
N ASN A 146 -10.26 -7.73 21.76
CA ASN A 146 -9.97 -6.77 20.70
C ASN A 146 -9.17 -5.56 21.22
N ALA A 147 -9.51 -5.03 22.39
CA ALA A 147 -8.74 -3.95 23.02
C ALA A 147 -7.29 -4.35 23.31
N TRP A 148 -7.04 -5.58 23.78
CA TRP A 148 -5.68 -6.08 23.99
C TRP A 148 -4.91 -6.30 22.68
N LYS A 149 -5.57 -6.84 21.65
CA LYS A 149 -5.00 -6.98 20.31
C LYS A 149 -4.64 -5.60 19.72
N LEU A 150 -5.48 -4.59 19.93
CA LEU A 150 -5.18 -3.20 19.52
C LEU A 150 -3.92 -2.65 20.17
N VAL A 151 -3.63 -2.99 21.43
CA VAL A 151 -2.34 -2.62 22.05
C VAL A 151 -1.18 -3.16 21.21
N LEU A 152 -1.24 -4.41 20.74
CA LEU A 152 -0.20 -4.99 19.87
C LEU A 152 -0.02 -4.17 18.57
N PHE A 153 -1.13 -3.76 17.95
CA PHE A 153 -1.06 -2.94 16.74
C PHE A 153 -0.48 -1.55 17.03
N ILE A 154 -0.92 -0.88 18.09
CA ILE A 154 -0.39 0.43 18.51
C ILE A 154 1.12 0.34 18.77
N ARG A 155 1.60 -0.74 19.38
CA ARG A 155 3.05 -0.99 19.53
C ARG A 155 3.75 -1.15 18.18
N SER A 156 3.12 -1.87 17.25
CA SER A 156 3.69 -2.20 15.94
C SER A 156 3.98 -0.97 15.07
N ILE A 157 3.16 0.09 15.20
CA ILE A 157 3.26 1.36 14.46
C ILE A 157 4.17 2.40 15.11
N SER A 158 4.82 2.05 16.24
CA SER A 158 5.75 2.97 16.90
C SER A 158 6.88 3.38 15.97
N GLN A 159 7.22 4.67 16.00
CA GLN A 159 8.39 5.18 15.30
C GLN A 159 9.67 4.58 15.90
N LEU A 160 10.71 4.46 15.08
CA LEU A 160 12.03 4.16 15.59
C LEU A 160 12.51 5.31 16.49
N THR A 161 13.12 4.95 17.62
CA THR A 161 13.84 5.89 18.49
C THR A 161 15.00 6.54 17.72
N PRO A 162 15.51 7.72 18.15
CA PRO A 162 16.68 8.32 17.51
C PRO A 162 17.89 7.38 17.42
N GLN A 163 18.09 6.54 18.43
CA GLN A 163 19.13 5.53 18.45
C GLN A 163 18.87 4.43 17.41
N GLU A 164 17.64 3.89 17.35
CA GLU A 164 17.27 2.89 16.33
C GLU A 164 17.36 3.46 14.91
N LYS A 165 16.99 4.73 14.69
CA LYS A 165 17.16 5.41 13.39
C LYS A 165 18.62 5.54 13.02
N SER A 166 19.45 6.04 13.93
CA SER A 166 20.90 6.13 13.71
C SER A 166 21.52 4.75 13.45
N GLN A 167 21.05 3.72 14.14
CA GLN A 167 21.47 2.35 13.90
C GLN A 167 21.03 1.85 12.52
N GLN A 168 19.81 2.18 12.08
CA GLN A 168 19.30 1.85 10.75
C GLN A 168 20.13 2.50 9.66
N ASP A 169 20.40 3.80 9.77
CA ASP A 169 21.23 4.55 8.83
C ASP A 169 22.66 4.01 8.75
N THR A 170 23.20 3.53 9.88
CA THR A 170 24.54 2.92 9.93
C THR A 170 24.52 1.53 9.31
N THR A 171 23.51 0.72 9.65
CA THR A 171 23.33 -0.66 9.16
C THR A 171 23.15 -0.67 7.65
N ALA A 172 22.34 0.24 7.11
CA ALA A 172 22.12 0.36 5.66
C ALA A 172 23.41 0.57 4.86
N LYS A 173 24.50 1.03 5.49
CA LYS A 173 25.81 1.27 4.84
C LYS A 173 26.76 0.07 4.91
N SER A 174 26.59 -0.85 5.86
CA SER A 174 27.53 -1.95 6.10
C SER A 174 26.93 -3.35 6.02
N ALA A 175 25.60 -3.46 6.06
CA ALA A 175 24.90 -4.73 5.92
C ALA A 175 24.98 -5.24 4.48
N HIS A 176 24.92 -6.56 4.35
CA HIS A 176 24.85 -7.26 3.08
C HIS A 176 23.59 -8.11 3.00
N TYR A 177 23.23 -8.49 1.79
CA TYR A 177 22.09 -9.34 1.52
C TYR A 177 22.40 -10.79 1.87
N VAL A 178 21.49 -11.44 2.59
CA VAL A 178 21.64 -12.84 3.05
C VAL A 178 20.66 -13.81 2.40
N GLY A 179 19.73 -13.29 1.58
CA GLY A 179 18.70 -14.06 0.89
C GLY A 179 17.53 -14.45 1.78
N SER A 180 16.37 -14.68 1.15
CA SER A 180 15.11 -14.93 1.85
C SER A 180 15.14 -16.21 2.71
N ALA A 181 15.95 -17.20 2.34
CA ALA A 181 16.11 -18.44 3.10
C ALA A 181 16.64 -18.20 4.53
N ALA A 182 17.49 -17.19 4.73
CA ALA A 182 18.00 -16.84 6.07
C ALA A 182 16.87 -16.36 7.01
N CYS A 183 15.81 -15.76 6.45
CA CYS A 183 14.66 -15.28 7.20
C CYS A 183 13.75 -16.42 7.70
N GLN A 184 13.74 -17.58 7.02
CA GLN A 184 12.83 -18.70 7.29
C GLN A 184 12.94 -19.21 8.73
N LYS A 185 14.15 -19.26 9.31
CA LYS A 185 14.38 -19.80 10.66
C LYS A 185 13.56 -19.08 11.74
N CYS A 186 13.41 -17.76 11.62
CA CYS A 186 12.66 -16.93 12.57
C CYS A 186 11.25 -16.58 12.07
N HIS A 187 11.04 -16.56 10.74
CA HIS A 187 9.81 -16.14 10.08
C HIS A 187 9.19 -17.25 9.21
N ALA A 188 9.18 -18.49 9.70
CA ALA A 188 8.80 -19.67 8.92
C ALA A 188 7.44 -19.56 8.23
N GLN A 189 6.40 -19.10 8.95
CA GLN A 189 5.05 -18.94 8.38
C GLN A 189 5.05 -17.93 7.23
N ILE A 190 5.62 -16.74 7.44
CA ILE A 190 5.71 -15.69 6.42
C ILE A 190 6.44 -16.21 5.18
N TYR A 191 7.57 -16.90 5.40
CA TYR A 191 8.35 -17.49 4.32
C TYR A 191 7.55 -18.53 3.51
N GLU A 192 6.80 -19.41 4.19
CA GLU A 192 5.99 -20.45 3.54
C GLU A 192 4.81 -19.91 2.72
N TYR A 193 4.23 -18.77 3.12
CA TYR A 193 3.24 -18.08 2.29
C TYR A 193 3.92 -17.32 1.14
N TRP A 194 5.00 -16.59 1.42
CA TRP A 194 5.67 -15.75 0.43
C TRP A 194 6.20 -16.58 -0.73
N LYS A 195 6.81 -17.74 -0.44
CA LYS A 195 7.40 -18.62 -1.46
C LYS A 195 6.38 -19.16 -2.48
N LYS A 196 5.08 -19.07 -2.20
CA LYS A 196 3.98 -19.47 -3.11
C LYS A 196 3.48 -18.32 -3.97
N THR A 197 3.88 -17.09 -3.67
CA THR A 197 3.43 -15.90 -4.39
C THR A 197 4.05 -15.82 -5.78
N PRO A 198 3.40 -15.13 -6.73
CA PRO A 198 4.03 -14.81 -8.02
C PRO A 198 5.32 -14.00 -7.85
N MET A 199 5.45 -13.17 -6.81
CA MET A 199 6.66 -12.39 -6.53
C MET A 199 7.88 -13.27 -6.26
N ALA A 200 7.70 -14.37 -5.50
CA ALA A 200 8.77 -15.34 -5.23
C ALA A 200 9.07 -16.29 -6.40
N ASN A 201 8.24 -16.27 -7.47
CA ASN A 201 8.28 -17.21 -8.58
C ASN A 201 8.21 -16.51 -9.95
N VAL A 202 8.56 -15.23 -10.02
CA VAL A 202 8.43 -14.43 -11.24
C VAL A 202 9.50 -14.83 -12.26
N VAL A 203 10.68 -15.25 -11.81
CA VAL A 203 11.79 -15.81 -12.59
C VAL A 203 12.03 -17.24 -12.12
N ARG A 204 11.90 -18.21 -13.02
CA ARG A 204 12.16 -19.62 -12.71
C ARG A 204 13.15 -20.23 -13.70
N ASP A 205 14.12 -20.97 -13.17
CA ASP A 205 15.01 -21.81 -13.96
C ASP A 205 14.32 -23.15 -14.26
N PRO A 206 14.02 -23.47 -15.54
CA PRO A 206 13.32 -24.70 -15.88
C PRO A 206 14.13 -25.98 -15.65
N ARG A 207 15.43 -25.88 -15.36
CA ARG A 207 16.29 -27.03 -14.99
C ARG A 207 16.07 -27.44 -13.54
N GLU A 208 15.82 -26.46 -12.66
CA GLU A 208 15.46 -26.68 -11.26
C GLU A 208 13.94 -26.86 -11.10
N HIS A 209 13.18 -26.25 -11.99
CA HIS A 209 11.71 -26.22 -11.99
C HIS A 209 11.14 -26.64 -13.34
N PRO A 210 11.12 -27.94 -13.66
CA PRO A 210 10.65 -28.42 -14.96
C PRO A 210 9.22 -28.01 -15.33
N ASP A 211 8.40 -27.67 -14.33
CA ASP A 211 7.02 -27.16 -14.43
C ASP A 211 6.94 -25.67 -14.82
N ALA A 212 8.05 -24.95 -14.84
CA ALA A 212 8.07 -23.52 -15.15
C ALA A 212 7.66 -23.20 -16.59
N ILE A 213 7.89 -24.11 -17.55
CA ILE A 213 7.45 -23.97 -18.94
C ILE A 213 6.08 -24.65 -19.05
N THR A 214 5.02 -23.86 -19.19
CA THR A 214 3.65 -24.39 -19.22
C THR A 214 3.19 -24.89 -20.59
N PRO A 215 3.53 -24.27 -21.74
CA PRO A 215 3.15 -24.81 -23.04
C PRO A 215 4.14 -25.87 -23.54
N ASP A 216 3.68 -26.70 -24.47
CA ASP A 216 4.59 -27.50 -25.30
C ASP A 216 5.33 -26.59 -26.30
N LEU A 217 6.64 -26.43 -26.12
CA LEU A 217 7.49 -25.62 -27.00
C LEU A 217 7.48 -26.11 -28.46
N ALA A 218 7.24 -27.41 -28.71
CA ALA A 218 7.18 -27.94 -30.07
C ALA A 218 6.04 -27.32 -30.89
N THR A 219 4.96 -26.91 -30.21
CA THR A 219 3.79 -26.25 -30.83
C THR A 219 4.05 -24.81 -31.26
N ASN A 220 5.17 -24.19 -30.86
CA ASN A 220 5.47 -22.80 -31.20
C ASN A 220 5.66 -22.62 -32.72
N PRO A 221 4.79 -21.86 -33.42
CA PRO A 221 4.90 -21.66 -34.86
C PRO A 221 5.80 -20.47 -35.23
N LEU A 222 6.21 -19.64 -34.26
CA LEU A 222 6.87 -18.35 -34.51
C LEU A 222 8.39 -18.48 -34.57
N THR A 223 8.98 -19.17 -33.60
CA THR A 223 10.43 -19.40 -33.53
C THR A 223 10.68 -20.69 -32.80
N LYS A 224 11.59 -21.51 -33.31
CA LYS A 224 11.96 -22.77 -32.68
C LYS A 224 13.13 -22.53 -31.72
N PHE A 225 12.88 -22.70 -30.43
CA PHE A 225 13.90 -22.87 -29.40
C PHE A 225 13.54 -24.09 -28.54
N THR A 226 14.56 -24.76 -28.02
CA THR A 226 14.40 -25.98 -27.23
C THR A 226 14.35 -25.67 -25.73
N LYS A 227 13.87 -26.62 -24.94
CA LYS A 227 13.88 -26.51 -23.47
C LYS A 227 15.28 -26.23 -22.92
N ASP A 228 16.30 -26.85 -23.50
CA ASP A 228 17.70 -26.71 -23.07
C ASP A 228 18.28 -25.31 -23.36
N GLN A 229 17.70 -24.57 -24.31
CA GLN A 229 18.08 -23.18 -24.59
C GLN A 229 17.47 -22.18 -23.60
N VAL A 230 16.37 -22.56 -22.92
CA VAL A 230 15.68 -21.69 -21.96
C VAL A 230 16.42 -21.73 -20.63
N ALA A 231 17.17 -20.66 -20.34
CA ALA A 231 17.82 -20.46 -19.05
C ALA A 231 16.83 -19.96 -17.99
N PHE A 232 15.91 -19.07 -18.37
CA PHE A 232 14.86 -18.57 -17.47
C PHE A 232 13.50 -18.44 -18.15
N VAL A 233 12.45 -18.62 -17.35
CA VAL A 233 11.07 -18.26 -17.68
C VAL A 233 10.64 -17.11 -16.79
N TYR A 234 10.19 -16.00 -17.38
CA TYR A 234 9.60 -14.88 -16.64
C TYR A 234 8.09 -14.90 -16.75
N GLY A 235 7.41 -14.92 -15.60
CA GLY A 235 5.97 -14.82 -15.48
C GLY A 235 5.23 -16.15 -15.62
N SER A 236 4.07 -16.22 -14.96
CA SER A 236 3.18 -17.40 -14.94
C SER A 236 1.69 -17.04 -14.97
N VAL A 237 1.32 -15.79 -14.69
CA VAL A 237 -0.09 -15.38 -14.52
C VAL A 237 -0.75 -15.02 -15.86
N TRP A 238 -0.17 -14.05 -16.58
CA TRP A 238 -0.76 -13.55 -17.84
C TRP A 238 0.01 -14.02 -19.07
N LYS A 239 1.33 -14.13 -18.94
CA LYS A 239 2.23 -14.48 -20.02
C LYS A 239 3.51 -15.12 -19.48
N GLN A 240 4.15 -15.94 -20.31
CA GLN A 240 5.49 -16.44 -20.07
C GLN A 240 6.44 -15.93 -21.16
N ARG A 241 7.60 -15.42 -20.74
CA ARG A 241 8.70 -15.05 -21.62
C ARG A 241 9.89 -15.94 -21.34
N TYR A 242 10.59 -16.32 -22.39
CA TYR A 242 11.70 -17.27 -22.33
C TYR A 242 12.98 -16.54 -22.62
N PHE A 243 14.05 -16.88 -21.90
CA PHE A 243 15.33 -16.20 -22.01
C PHE A 243 16.44 -17.21 -22.13
N THR A 244 17.37 -16.95 -23.04
CA THR A 244 18.61 -17.70 -23.16
C THR A 244 19.74 -16.95 -22.47
N LYS A 245 20.75 -17.68 -22.01
CA LYS A 245 21.93 -17.10 -21.36
C LYS A 245 23.08 -16.98 -22.36
N ILE A 246 23.65 -15.79 -22.50
CA ILE A 246 24.83 -15.54 -23.33
C ILE A 246 25.87 -14.81 -22.49
N GLY A 247 26.98 -15.48 -22.19
CA GLY A 247 27.95 -14.99 -21.22
C GLY A 247 27.31 -14.83 -19.84
N ASP A 248 27.42 -13.62 -19.28
CA ASP A 248 26.92 -13.28 -17.94
C ASP A 248 25.56 -12.57 -17.95
N ASP A 249 24.84 -12.59 -19.06
CA ASP A 249 23.55 -11.90 -19.21
C ASP A 249 22.51 -12.81 -19.87
N TYR A 250 21.24 -12.37 -19.81
CA TYR A 250 20.13 -13.10 -20.41
C TYR A 250 19.50 -12.27 -21.52
N PHE A 251 18.97 -12.95 -22.52
CA PHE A 251 18.42 -12.34 -23.72
C PHE A 251 17.06 -12.97 -24.04
N PRO A 252 16.05 -12.14 -24.36
CA PRO A 252 14.71 -12.64 -24.62
C PRO A 252 14.62 -13.42 -25.92
N GLU A 253 13.99 -14.58 -25.88
CA GLU A 253 13.53 -15.26 -27.08
C GLU A 253 12.43 -14.44 -27.77
N PRO A 254 12.32 -14.49 -29.11
CA PRO A 254 11.37 -13.65 -29.87
C PRO A 254 9.92 -14.12 -29.79
N ALA A 255 9.59 -15.08 -28.93
CA ALA A 255 8.23 -15.55 -28.69
C ALA A 255 7.90 -15.55 -27.18
N GLN A 256 6.63 -15.29 -26.88
CA GLN A 256 6.05 -15.38 -25.55
C GLN A 256 4.76 -16.19 -25.60
N TRP A 257 4.43 -16.84 -24.50
CA TRP A 257 3.18 -17.58 -24.35
C TRP A 257 2.13 -16.68 -23.70
N ASP A 258 0.97 -16.54 -24.33
CA ASP A 258 -0.22 -15.94 -23.72
C ASP A 258 -0.93 -17.02 -22.89
N VAL A 259 -0.80 -16.92 -21.57
CA VAL A 259 -1.37 -17.91 -20.63
C VAL A 259 -2.89 -17.86 -20.65
N THR A 260 -3.49 -16.69 -20.91
CA THR A 260 -4.95 -16.53 -20.85
C THR A 260 -5.60 -17.17 -22.07
N ASN A 261 -5.06 -16.90 -23.25
CA ASN A 261 -5.65 -17.35 -24.51
C ASN A 261 -5.05 -18.68 -25.02
N HIS A 262 -4.03 -19.21 -24.35
CA HIS A 262 -3.31 -20.43 -24.75
C HIS A 262 -2.76 -20.35 -26.18
N VAL A 263 -2.11 -19.23 -26.52
CA VAL A 263 -1.53 -19.00 -27.86
C VAL A 263 -0.12 -18.43 -27.79
N TRP A 264 0.71 -18.82 -28.76
CA TRP A 264 2.01 -18.23 -28.98
C TRP A 264 1.88 -16.85 -29.61
N ARG A 265 2.65 -15.88 -29.11
CA ARG A 265 2.69 -14.51 -29.62
C ARG A 265 4.13 -14.04 -29.82
N PRO A 266 4.40 -13.17 -30.81
CA PRO A 266 5.71 -12.58 -30.95
C PRO A 266 6.05 -11.74 -29.72
N TYR A 267 7.33 -11.71 -29.36
CA TYR A 267 7.84 -10.86 -28.30
C TYR A 267 9.00 -10.00 -28.81
N PHE A 268 8.72 -8.71 -28.94
CA PHE A 268 9.69 -7.69 -29.28
C PHE A 268 9.20 -6.33 -28.77
N VAL A 269 10.09 -5.51 -28.24
CA VAL A 269 9.77 -4.13 -27.83
C VAL A 269 10.09 -3.18 -28.98
N ALA A 270 9.10 -2.81 -29.78
CA ALA A 270 9.34 -1.91 -30.90
C ALA A 270 9.83 -0.51 -30.46
N ASN A 271 10.53 0.20 -31.34
CA ASN A 271 10.81 1.62 -31.12
C ASN A 271 9.47 2.37 -31.01
N GLY A 272 9.34 3.21 -29.99
CA GLY A 272 8.07 3.87 -29.65
C GLY A 272 7.15 3.06 -28.72
N ALA A 273 7.45 1.77 -28.48
CA ALA A 273 6.78 0.95 -27.46
C ALA A 273 7.51 0.94 -26.12
N ASP A 274 8.68 1.56 -26.01
CA ASP A 274 9.26 1.95 -24.73
C ASP A 274 10.31 3.04 -24.98
N TRP A 275 10.59 3.85 -23.97
CA TRP A 275 11.48 5.00 -24.11
C TRP A 275 12.93 4.58 -24.34
N TRP A 276 13.34 3.44 -23.78
CA TRP A 276 14.70 2.93 -23.89
C TRP A 276 14.95 2.18 -25.20
N ALA A 277 13.89 1.72 -25.88
CA ALA A 277 13.98 0.85 -27.05
C ALA A 277 14.87 1.40 -28.19
N PRO A 278 14.84 2.72 -28.51
CA PRO A 278 15.70 3.29 -29.55
C PRO A 278 17.21 3.25 -29.23
N PHE A 279 17.59 3.12 -27.95
CA PHE A 279 19.00 3.11 -27.53
C PHE A 279 19.64 1.71 -27.57
N TYR A 280 18.85 0.68 -27.85
CA TYR A 280 19.33 -0.67 -28.07
C TYR A 280 19.02 -1.11 -29.51
N PRO A 281 19.91 -1.87 -30.16
CA PRO A 281 19.61 -2.41 -31.48
C PRO A 281 18.27 -3.16 -31.50
N PRO A 282 17.52 -3.12 -32.62
CA PRO A 282 16.20 -3.77 -32.75
C PRO A 282 16.32 -5.29 -32.93
N ASP A 283 17.19 -5.91 -32.15
CA ASP A 283 17.42 -7.35 -32.05
C ASP A 283 17.34 -7.72 -30.57
N ASN A 284 16.47 -8.69 -30.24
CA ASN A 284 16.33 -9.18 -28.87
C ASN A 284 17.65 -9.72 -28.31
N MET A 285 18.48 -10.33 -29.15
CA MET A 285 19.81 -10.83 -28.75
C MET A 285 20.84 -9.72 -28.52
N LYS A 286 20.44 -8.44 -28.69
CA LYS A 286 21.21 -7.25 -28.33
C LYS A 286 20.56 -6.44 -27.20
N ARG A 287 19.52 -6.99 -26.56
CA ARG A 287 18.76 -6.36 -25.47
C ARG A 287 18.86 -7.21 -24.20
N PRO A 288 19.93 -7.04 -23.42
CA PRO A 288 20.13 -7.81 -22.21
C PRO A 288 19.07 -7.52 -21.15
N THR A 289 18.77 -8.51 -20.31
CA THR A 289 17.82 -8.37 -19.20
C THR A 289 18.37 -7.52 -18.06
N GLY A 290 19.68 -7.48 -17.85
CA GLY A 290 20.28 -6.68 -16.78
C GLY A 290 19.76 -5.23 -16.72
N PRO A 291 19.87 -4.46 -17.82
CA PRO A 291 19.33 -3.10 -17.90
C PRO A 291 17.80 -3.02 -18.01
N THR A 292 17.14 -4.03 -18.60
CA THR A 292 15.74 -3.91 -19.02
C THR A 292 14.74 -4.60 -18.08
N CYS A 293 15.20 -5.48 -17.19
CA CYS A 293 14.36 -6.37 -16.40
C CYS A 293 14.91 -6.62 -14.98
N ASP A 294 16.20 -6.95 -14.85
CA ASP A 294 16.69 -7.71 -13.69
C ASP A 294 16.65 -6.92 -12.39
N GLY A 295 16.79 -5.59 -12.44
CA GLY A 295 16.69 -4.76 -11.24
C GLY A 295 15.32 -4.80 -10.56
N CYS A 296 14.24 -5.15 -11.28
CA CYS A 296 12.91 -5.36 -10.69
C CYS A 296 12.60 -6.83 -10.38
N HIS A 297 13.40 -7.77 -10.90
CA HIS A 297 13.16 -9.22 -10.80
C HIS A 297 14.23 -9.95 -9.97
N SER A 298 14.98 -9.21 -9.16
CA SER A 298 16.01 -9.72 -8.28
C SER A 298 16.21 -8.83 -7.05
N VAL A 299 16.95 -9.35 -6.08
CA VAL A 299 17.51 -8.62 -4.95
C VAL A 299 18.94 -8.19 -5.32
N ASP A 300 19.20 -6.89 -5.21
CA ASP A 300 20.54 -6.28 -5.36
C ASP A 300 21.26 -6.62 -6.67
N TYR A 301 20.62 -6.38 -7.81
CA TYR A 301 21.29 -6.49 -9.10
C TYR A 301 22.45 -5.48 -9.21
N ASN A 302 23.68 -5.99 -9.22
CA ASN A 302 24.87 -5.17 -9.33
C ASN A 302 25.20 -4.91 -10.81
N ILE A 303 25.08 -3.66 -11.24
CA ILE A 303 25.22 -3.30 -12.67
C ILE A 303 26.64 -3.47 -13.23
N GLN A 304 27.67 -3.52 -12.40
CA GLN A 304 29.06 -3.71 -12.82
C GLN A 304 29.39 -5.19 -13.01
N THR A 305 28.97 -6.03 -12.05
CA THR A 305 29.31 -7.46 -12.01
C THR A 305 28.22 -8.35 -12.62
N LYS A 306 27.02 -7.81 -12.86
CA LYS A 306 25.82 -8.52 -13.33
C LYS A 306 25.34 -9.64 -12.42
N LYS A 307 25.72 -9.57 -11.15
CA LYS A 307 25.32 -10.54 -10.12
C LYS A 307 24.13 -10.02 -9.35
N VAL A 308 23.35 -10.95 -8.82
CA VAL A 308 22.25 -10.70 -7.90
C VAL A 308 22.57 -11.34 -6.56
N ALA A 309 22.04 -10.80 -5.48
CA ALA A 309 22.05 -11.49 -4.19
C ALA A 309 21.06 -12.67 -4.18
N GLU A 310 19.89 -12.48 -4.80
CA GLU A 310 18.84 -13.49 -4.91
C GLU A 310 17.98 -13.20 -6.15
N TRP A 311 17.59 -14.22 -6.91
CA TRP A 311 16.59 -14.07 -7.97
C TRP A 311 15.17 -14.00 -7.39
N ASN A 312 14.25 -13.38 -8.14
CA ASN A 312 12.88 -13.06 -7.71
C ASN A 312 12.79 -11.85 -6.77
N VAL A 313 11.56 -11.48 -6.41
CA VAL A 313 11.27 -10.42 -5.44
C VAL A 313 11.37 -11.03 -4.04
N GLY A 314 12.61 -11.13 -3.56
CA GLY A 314 12.99 -11.62 -2.23
C GLY A 314 12.59 -10.69 -1.07
N CYS A 315 12.66 -11.19 0.17
CA CYS A 315 12.35 -10.43 1.38
C CYS A 315 13.11 -9.09 1.42
N GLU A 316 14.40 -9.14 1.11
CA GLU A 316 15.30 -7.99 1.20
C GLU A 316 15.07 -6.96 0.08
N ARG A 317 14.28 -7.28 -0.96
CA ARG A 317 13.82 -6.28 -1.95
C ARG A 317 12.88 -5.24 -1.34
N CYS A 318 12.16 -5.63 -0.29
CA CYS A 318 11.22 -4.78 0.46
C CYS A 318 11.75 -4.37 1.84
N HIS A 319 12.65 -5.17 2.42
CA HIS A 319 13.16 -4.98 3.78
C HIS A 319 14.62 -4.50 3.86
N GLY A 320 15.29 -4.34 2.72
CA GLY A 320 16.72 -4.02 2.66
C GLY A 320 17.61 -5.18 3.11
N PRO A 321 18.94 -4.97 3.13
CA PRO A 321 19.91 -6.01 3.51
C PRO A 321 19.73 -6.44 4.98
N GLY A 322 19.66 -7.75 5.20
CA GLY A 322 19.26 -8.36 6.46
C GLY A 322 20.39 -8.93 7.31
N SER A 323 21.66 -8.88 6.88
CA SER A 323 22.77 -9.55 7.60
C SER A 323 22.86 -9.17 9.07
N ALA A 324 22.83 -7.88 9.39
CA ALA A 324 22.89 -7.38 10.77
C ALA A 324 21.67 -7.81 11.59
N HIS A 325 20.50 -7.94 10.96
CA HIS A 325 19.28 -8.40 11.61
C HIS A 325 19.32 -9.90 11.93
N VAL A 326 19.85 -10.71 11.01
CA VAL A 326 20.02 -12.14 11.22
C VAL A 326 21.01 -12.42 12.35
N GLU A 327 22.10 -11.67 12.43
CA GLU A 327 23.07 -11.79 13.52
C GLU A 327 22.49 -11.35 14.86
N HIS A 328 21.85 -10.17 14.89
CA HIS A 328 21.36 -9.54 16.11
C HIS A 328 20.02 -8.84 15.90
N ALA A 329 18.92 -9.59 15.89
CA ALA A 329 17.61 -9.05 15.55
C ALA A 329 17.17 -7.87 16.44
N THR A 330 17.07 -6.69 15.84
CA THR A 330 16.46 -5.50 16.46
C THR A 330 15.48 -4.84 15.50
N ARG A 331 14.73 -3.85 15.98
CA ARG A 331 13.84 -3.07 15.12
C ARG A 331 14.58 -2.06 14.24
N GLY A 332 15.78 -1.64 14.66
CA GLY A 332 16.57 -0.62 14.00
C GLY A 332 17.47 -1.16 12.89
N ASN A 333 17.70 -2.47 12.80
CA ASN A 333 18.63 -3.04 11.82
C ASN A 333 17.94 -3.84 10.70
N ILE A 334 16.64 -3.62 10.49
CA ILE A 334 15.90 -4.07 9.31
C ILE A 334 14.83 -3.03 8.97
N LEU A 335 14.55 -2.82 7.68
CA LEU A 335 13.47 -1.92 7.29
C LEU A 335 12.13 -2.64 7.44
N ASN A 336 11.09 -1.89 7.79
CA ASN A 336 9.72 -2.40 7.80
C ASN A 336 8.81 -1.34 7.16
N PRO A 337 8.30 -1.58 5.94
CA PRO A 337 7.43 -0.62 5.24
C PRO A 337 6.24 -0.15 6.07
N ALA A 338 5.66 -1.00 6.93
CA ALA A 338 4.54 -0.63 7.79
C ALA A 338 4.88 0.38 8.91
N ARG A 339 6.17 0.69 9.12
CA ARG A 339 6.64 1.70 10.08
C ARG A 339 7.17 2.97 9.42
N MET A 340 7.23 2.99 8.10
CA MET A 340 7.63 4.17 7.33
C MET A 340 6.45 5.13 7.20
N ASP A 341 6.71 6.38 6.80
CA ASP A 341 5.63 7.22 6.31
C ASP A 341 5.05 6.65 5.00
N TYR A 342 3.82 7.04 4.68
CA TYR A 342 3.07 6.47 3.57
C TYR A 342 3.74 6.65 2.20
N VAL A 343 4.65 7.61 2.02
CA VAL A 343 5.37 7.80 0.75
C VAL A 343 6.40 6.68 0.60
N HIS A 344 7.32 6.54 1.55
CA HIS A 344 8.33 5.47 1.53
C HIS A 344 7.70 4.07 1.55
N ALA A 345 6.58 3.90 2.27
CA ALA A 345 5.83 2.65 2.28
C ALA A 345 5.31 2.28 0.88
N ASN A 346 4.80 3.25 0.12
CA ASN A 346 4.33 3.04 -1.25
C ASN A 346 5.49 2.92 -2.24
N ASP A 347 6.56 3.69 -2.07
CA ASP A 347 7.77 3.64 -2.90
C ASP A 347 8.41 2.24 -2.91
N THR A 348 8.25 1.50 -1.81
CA THR A 348 8.62 0.07 -1.72
C THR A 348 7.98 -0.78 -2.82
N CYS A 349 6.77 -0.44 -3.26
CA CYS A 349 6.06 -1.11 -4.34
C CYS A 349 6.27 -0.41 -5.70
N ILE A 350 6.22 0.92 -5.70
CA ILE A 350 6.29 1.76 -6.91
C ILE A 350 7.63 1.61 -7.62
N GLN A 351 8.73 1.29 -6.91
CA GLN A 351 10.04 0.99 -7.52
C GLN A 351 10.00 -0.07 -8.63
N CYS A 352 8.99 -0.95 -8.63
CA CYS A 352 8.81 -1.98 -9.65
C CYS A 352 7.44 -1.89 -10.35
N HIS A 353 6.38 -1.50 -9.64
CA HIS A 353 5.02 -1.37 -10.17
C HIS A 353 4.75 0.00 -10.79
N SER A 354 5.71 0.56 -11.52
CA SER A 354 5.57 1.82 -12.24
C SER A 354 6.32 1.80 -13.56
N GLN A 355 5.95 2.70 -14.48
CA GLN A 355 6.83 3.09 -15.58
C GLN A 355 7.48 4.43 -15.26
N GLY A 356 8.66 4.62 -15.80
CA GLY A 356 9.45 5.80 -15.57
C GLY A 356 10.86 5.65 -16.11
N ARG A 357 11.72 6.56 -15.69
CA ARG A 357 13.09 6.67 -16.19
C ARG A 357 14.02 7.04 -15.04
N PRO A 358 15.27 6.54 -15.05
CA PRO A 358 16.29 7.07 -14.14
C PRO A 358 16.50 8.57 -14.38
N LEU A 359 16.75 9.33 -13.32
CA LEU A 359 16.97 10.79 -13.44
C LEU A 359 18.21 11.14 -14.25
N THR A 360 19.20 10.25 -14.26
CA THR A 360 20.42 10.39 -15.05
C THR A 360 20.53 9.22 -16.00
N ASN A 361 20.75 9.51 -17.28
CA ASN A 361 20.99 8.51 -18.31
C ASN A 361 21.99 9.06 -19.34
N PRO A 362 22.83 8.19 -19.95
CA PRO A 362 23.02 6.78 -19.60
C PRO A 362 23.80 6.58 -18.29
N ILE A 363 23.62 5.44 -17.63
CA ILE A 363 24.38 5.04 -16.43
C ILE A 363 25.41 4.00 -16.86
N GLY A 364 26.71 4.29 -16.71
CA GLY A 364 27.76 3.36 -17.17
C GLY A 364 27.64 2.97 -18.65
N GLY A 365 27.16 3.89 -19.51
CA GLY A 365 26.98 3.65 -20.95
C GLY A 365 25.77 2.79 -21.34
N LYS A 366 24.84 2.54 -20.41
CA LYS A 366 23.60 1.77 -20.66
C LYS A 366 22.36 2.55 -20.20
N TYR A 367 21.19 2.19 -20.71
CA TYR A 367 19.91 2.79 -20.36
C TYR A 367 19.08 1.76 -19.60
N TYR A 368 18.66 2.11 -18.39
CA TYR A 368 18.04 1.17 -17.45
C TYR A 368 16.55 1.47 -17.30
N ASP A 369 15.70 0.43 -17.33
CA ASP A 369 14.24 0.53 -17.15
C ASP A 369 13.79 0.19 -15.71
N TRP A 370 14.61 0.62 -14.75
CA TRP A 370 14.39 0.46 -13.31
C TRP A 370 15.25 1.46 -12.51
N PRO A 371 14.93 1.75 -11.24
CA PRO A 371 15.58 2.80 -10.46
C PRO A 371 16.97 2.40 -9.95
N VAL A 372 17.99 2.53 -10.80
CA VAL A 372 19.38 2.16 -10.46
C VAL A 372 19.90 2.94 -9.25
N GLY A 373 20.40 2.21 -8.26
CA GLY A 373 20.95 2.79 -7.02
C GLY A 373 19.90 3.09 -5.94
N TYR A 374 18.61 2.91 -6.24
CA TYR A 374 17.56 2.97 -5.23
C TYR A 374 17.62 1.74 -4.32
N HIS A 375 17.49 1.98 -3.02
CA HIS A 375 17.24 0.97 -2.00
C HIS A 375 16.05 1.42 -1.16
N VAL A 376 15.27 0.46 -0.67
CA VAL A 376 14.09 0.77 0.15
C VAL A 376 14.50 1.62 1.35
N GLY A 377 13.65 2.59 1.70
CA GLY A 377 13.94 3.59 2.73
C GLY A 377 14.60 4.86 2.22
N LEU A 378 15.13 4.87 0.98
CA LEU A 378 15.49 6.10 0.28
C LEU A 378 14.25 6.75 -0.37
N ASN A 379 14.36 8.01 -0.77
CA ASN A 379 13.32 8.67 -1.55
C ASN A 379 13.40 8.19 -3.01
N LEU A 380 12.36 7.52 -3.52
CA LEU A 380 12.39 6.98 -4.88
C LEU A 380 12.53 8.09 -5.94
N ARG A 381 11.95 9.26 -5.68
CA ARG A 381 12.01 10.42 -6.58
C ARG A 381 13.42 10.91 -6.91
N ASP A 382 14.41 10.57 -6.07
CA ASP A 382 15.81 10.97 -6.27
C ASP A 382 16.54 10.04 -7.27
N TYR A 383 15.88 8.95 -7.67
CA TYR A 383 16.42 7.91 -8.56
C TYR A 383 15.52 7.67 -9.77
N TRP A 384 14.21 7.93 -9.64
CA TRP A 384 13.19 7.53 -10.59
C TRP A 384 12.18 8.64 -10.84
N GLN A 385 12.07 9.06 -12.10
CA GLN A 385 10.98 9.91 -12.56
C GLN A 385 9.90 9.00 -13.13
N LEU A 386 8.71 9.03 -12.52
CA LEU A 386 7.54 8.34 -13.08
C LEU A 386 7.23 8.88 -14.47
N GLU A 387 6.78 8.00 -15.37
CA GLU A 387 6.42 8.38 -16.73
C GLU A 387 5.36 9.49 -16.72
N GLU A 388 5.65 10.58 -17.42
CA GLU A 388 4.79 11.76 -17.48
C GLU A 388 3.64 11.57 -18.47
N HIS A 389 2.65 12.45 -18.38
CA HIS A 389 1.55 12.53 -19.33
C HIS A 389 1.17 13.98 -19.60
N THR A 390 0.71 14.23 -20.82
CA THR A 390 0.12 15.51 -21.23
C THR A 390 -1.37 15.31 -21.41
N LEU A 391 -2.19 16.05 -20.67
CA LEU A 391 -3.64 15.97 -20.81
C LEU A 391 -4.06 16.36 -22.24
N GLY A 392 -4.91 15.55 -22.84
CA GLY A 392 -5.34 15.66 -24.24
C GLY A 392 -4.55 14.80 -25.22
N GLU A 393 -3.42 14.21 -24.81
CA GLU A 393 -2.55 13.40 -25.68
C GLU A 393 -2.61 11.91 -25.32
N LEU A 394 -2.82 11.06 -26.33
CA LEU A 394 -2.66 9.62 -26.17
C LEU A 394 -1.17 9.31 -26.29
N SER A 395 -0.59 8.71 -25.26
CA SER A 395 0.80 8.24 -25.28
C SER A 395 0.85 6.71 -25.32
N PHE A 396 2.05 6.15 -25.32
CA PHE A 396 2.22 4.71 -25.21
C PHE A 396 1.77 4.15 -23.85
N THR A 397 1.82 4.96 -22.78
CA THR A 397 1.52 4.55 -21.39
C THR A 397 0.19 5.06 -20.87
N HIS A 398 -0.28 6.22 -21.35
CA HIS A 398 -1.45 6.93 -20.81
C HIS A 398 -2.49 7.25 -21.89
N PHE A 399 -3.76 7.16 -21.50
CA PHE A 399 -4.87 7.75 -22.23
C PHE A 399 -4.80 9.28 -22.10
N GLN A 400 -5.60 9.97 -22.92
CA GLN A 400 -5.66 11.43 -22.97
C GLN A 400 -6.08 12.10 -21.66
N ASP A 401 -6.73 11.39 -20.74
CA ASP A 401 -7.11 11.92 -19.42
C ASP A 401 -6.02 11.72 -18.36
N GLY A 402 -4.90 11.08 -18.71
CA GLY A 402 -3.81 10.73 -17.80
C GLY A 402 -3.96 9.35 -17.13
N THR A 403 -5.03 8.60 -17.37
CA THR A 403 -5.18 7.23 -16.87
C THR A 403 -4.26 6.27 -17.63
N ALA A 404 -3.63 5.33 -16.93
CA ALA A 404 -2.78 4.34 -17.59
C ALA A 404 -3.54 3.36 -18.51
N HIS A 405 -2.90 2.95 -19.60
CA HIS A 405 -3.37 1.87 -20.49
C HIS A 405 -2.31 0.81 -20.83
N LYS A 406 -1.11 0.93 -20.27
CA LYS A 406 -0.06 -0.11 -20.25
C LYS A 406 -0.01 -0.76 -18.86
N ASN A 407 0.27 -2.06 -18.78
CA ASN A 407 0.58 -2.71 -17.51
C ASN A 407 1.92 -2.21 -16.90
N ARG A 408 2.15 -2.47 -15.61
CA ARG A 408 3.22 -1.92 -14.75
C ARG A 408 3.06 -0.41 -14.56
N MET A 409 1.82 0.06 -14.38
CA MET A 409 1.48 1.48 -14.20
C MET A 409 0.68 1.73 -12.91
N GLN A 410 0.47 0.70 -12.08
CA GLN A 410 -0.38 0.82 -10.90
C GLN A 410 0.11 1.89 -9.93
N GLY A 411 1.43 2.06 -9.79
CA GLY A 411 2.04 3.15 -9.03
C GLY A 411 1.78 4.52 -9.64
N ASN A 412 1.91 4.68 -10.96
CA ASN A 412 1.64 5.94 -11.68
C ASN A 412 0.18 6.39 -11.49
N ASP A 413 -0.77 5.45 -11.60
CA ASP A 413 -2.19 5.68 -11.33
C ASP A 413 -2.43 6.00 -9.84
N PHE A 414 -1.85 5.19 -8.94
CA PHE A 414 -2.13 5.27 -7.50
C PHE A 414 -1.71 6.61 -6.89
N VAL A 415 -0.54 7.15 -7.26
CA VAL A 415 -0.04 8.42 -6.71
C VAL A 415 -0.91 9.62 -7.07
N GLN A 416 -1.72 9.53 -8.13
CA GLN A 416 -2.68 10.56 -8.53
C GLN A 416 -4.01 10.47 -7.76
N SER A 417 -4.28 9.32 -7.13
CA SER A 417 -5.56 9.02 -6.50
C SER A 417 -5.83 9.86 -5.25
N VAL A 418 -7.11 9.96 -4.87
CA VAL A 418 -7.51 10.53 -3.57
C VAL A 418 -7.00 9.64 -2.42
N MET A 419 -6.92 8.32 -2.62
CA MET A 419 -6.46 7.37 -1.60
C MET A 419 -5.01 7.65 -1.20
N TYR A 420 -4.11 7.82 -2.17
CA TYR A 420 -2.70 8.15 -1.92
C TYR A 420 -2.56 9.48 -1.16
N ARG A 421 -3.27 10.53 -1.60
CA ARG A 421 -3.29 11.84 -0.91
C ARG A 421 -3.84 11.79 0.51
N ARG A 422 -4.60 10.75 0.85
CA ARG A 422 -5.13 10.49 2.20
C ARG A 422 -4.29 9.48 3.00
N GLY A 423 -3.10 9.12 2.50
CA GLY A 423 -2.14 8.28 3.21
C GLY A 423 -2.41 6.78 3.15
N VAL A 424 -3.29 6.32 2.24
CA VAL A 424 -3.52 4.89 2.00
C VAL A 424 -2.29 4.30 1.30
N THR A 425 -1.91 3.08 1.68
CA THR A 425 -0.77 2.38 1.09
C THR A 425 -1.18 1.15 0.28
N CYS A 426 -0.29 0.64 -0.58
CA CYS A 426 -0.53 -0.60 -1.32
C CYS A 426 -0.92 -1.77 -0.39
N PHE A 427 -0.26 -1.88 0.77
CA PHE A 427 -0.49 -2.96 1.72
C PHE A 427 -1.69 -2.74 2.66
N ASP A 428 -2.45 -1.66 2.50
CA ASP A 428 -3.81 -1.57 3.06
C ASP A 428 -4.76 -2.52 2.31
N CYS A 429 -4.49 -2.79 1.02
CA CYS A 429 -5.29 -3.68 0.19
C CYS A 429 -4.61 -5.04 -0.07
N HIS A 430 -3.27 -5.06 -0.15
CA HIS A 430 -2.49 -6.24 -0.51
C HIS A 430 -1.71 -6.83 0.69
N ASP A 431 -1.62 -8.15 0.80
CA ASP A 431 -0.65 -8.84 1.66
C ASP A 431 0.45 -9.48 0.80
N VAL A 432 1.58 -8.78 0.70
CA VAL A 432 2.71 -9.19 -0.13
C VAL A 432 3.38 -10.48 0.33
N HIS A 433 3.10 -10.91 1.56
CA HIS A 433 3.59 -12.19 2.09
C HIS A 433 2.74 -13.37 1.64
N GLY A 434 1.60 -13.13 0.98
CA GLY A 434 0.76 -14.18 0.39
C GLY A 434 -0.62 -14.30 1.02
N THR A 435 -1.59 -14.63 0.17
CA THR A 435 -2.99 -14.90 0.51
C THR A 435 -3.52 -15.97 -0.46
N ASP A 436 -4.71 -16.50 -0.20
CA ASP A 436 -5.37 -17.41 -1.15
C ASP A 436 -5.84 -16.69 -2.44
N ASN A 437 -5.84 -15.35 -2.45
CA ASN A 437 -6.13 -14.57 -3.65
C ASN A 437 -4.88 -14.37 -4.51
N TYR A 438 -4.99 -14.61 -5.82
CA TYR A 438 -3.88 -14.48 -6.78
C TYR A 438 -3.29 -13.06 -6.87
N ALA A 439 -4.10 -12.03 -6.58
CA ALA A 439 -3.67 -10.63 -6.53
C ALA A 439 -3.24 -10.22 -5.11
N GLN A 440 -3.08 -11.18 -4.21
CA GLN A 440 -2.63 -10.99 -2.83
C GLN A 440 -3.55 -10.05 -2.04
N LEU A 441 -4.86 -10.05 -2.30
CA LEU A 441 -5.80 -9.19 -1.58
C LEU A 441 -5.99 -9.67 -0.13
N ARG A 442 -5.95 -8.74 0.83
CA ARG A 442 -6.11 -9.04 2.26
C ARG A 442 -7.48 -9.63 2.61
N LYS A 443 -8.51 -9.29 1.83
CA LYS A 443 -9.91 -9.67 2.03
C LYS A 443 -10.63 -9.81 0.67
N PRO A 444 -11.83 -10.41 0.64
CA PRO A 444 -12.70 -10.33 -0.53
C PRO A 444 -12.92 -8.88 -0.97
N VAL A 445 -12.96 -8.67 -2.28
CA VAL A 445 -12.79 -7.33 -2.85
C VAL A 445 -13.84 -6.31 -2.40
N ASN A 446 -15.11 -6.68 -2.35
CA ASN A 446 -16.16 -5.75 -1.91
C ASN A 446 -15.98 -5.38 -0.44
N GLN A 447 -15.56 -6.33 0.39
CA GLN A 447 -15.29 -6.08 1.80
C GLN A 447 -14.15 -5.08 1.96
N LEU A 448 -13.05 -5.20 1.18
CA LEU A 448 -11.95 -4.22 1.19
C LEU A 448 -12.45 -2.79 0.93
N CYS A 449 -13.29 -2.61 -0.10
CA CYS A 449 -13.81 -1.30 -0.43
C CYS A 449 -14.76 -0.78 0.65
N LEU A 450 -15.71 -1.60 1.09
CA LEU A 450 -16.77 -1.23 2.02
C LEU A 450 -16.27 -0.96 3.45
N GLU A 451 -15.07 -1.43 3.82
CA GLU A 451 -14.44 -1.05 5.09
C GLU A 451 -14.25 0.47 5.22
N CYS A 452 -13.98 1.16 4.11
CA CYS A 452 -13.88 2.62 4.07
C CYS A 452 -15.08 3.30 3.40
N HIS A 453 -15.76 2.59 2.50
CA HIS A 453 -16.83 3.08 1.64
C HIS A 453 -18.19 2.44 1.98
N GLY A 454 -18.44 2.12 3.25
CA GLY A 454 -19.74 1.62 3.70
C GLY A 454 -20.88 2.65 3.54
N PRO A 455 -22.15 2.24 3.75
CA PRO A 455 -23.33 3.10 3.54
C PRO A 455 -23.31 4.42 4.32
N ASP A 456 -22.72 4.42 5.51
CA ASP A 456 -22.59 5.60 6.38
C ASP A 456 -21.40 6.51 5.99
N SER A 457 -20.56 6.07 5.05
CA SER A 457 -19.41 6.84 4.57
C SER A 457 -19.88 7.89 3.57
N ARG A 458 -19.40 9.13 3.72
CA ARG A 458 -19.66 10.21 2.75
C ARG A 458 -19.21 9.84 1.33
N ASN A 459 -18.23 8.94 1.22
CA ASN A 459 -17.68 8.45 -0.03
C ASN A 459 -18.17 7.04 -0.40
N GLY A 460 -19.15 6.49 0.33
CA GLY A 460 -19.76 5.19 0.07
C GLY A 460 -21.00 5.27 -0.83
N PRO A 461 -21.58 4.12 -1.18
CA PRO A 461 -22.89 4.05 -1.84
C PRO A 461 -23.97 4.74 -1.00
N ARG A 462 -24.84 5.53 -1.64
CA ARG A 462 -25.99 6.18 -0.97
C ARG A 462 -27.26 5.32 -0.93
N THR A 463 -27.22 4.16 -1.57
CA THR A 463 -28.32 3.21 -1.61
C THR A 463 -28.28 2.28 -0.40
N ALA A 464 -29.43 1.71 -0.03
CA ALA A 464 -29.52 0.81 1.13
C ALA A 464 -28.80 -0.52 0.89
N THR A 465 -28.70 -0.95 -0.37
CA THR A 465 -28.08 -2.23 -0.75
C THR A 465 -27.03 -2.06 -1.86
N LEU A 466 -26.14 -3.06 -1.94
CA LEU A 466 -25.17 -3.17 -3.03
C LEU A 466 -25.86 -3.39 -4.39
N THR A 467 -26.95 -4.15 -4.43
CA THR A 467 -27.73 -4.37 -5.66
C THR A 467 -28.37 -3.08 -6.16
N GLU A 468 -28.88 -2.23 -5.27
CA GLU A 468 -29.37 -0.90 -5.69
C GLU A 468 -28.23 0.00 -6.17
N HIS A 469 -27.04 -0.06 -5.56
CA HIS A 469 -25.91 0.76 -6.01
C HIS A 469 -25.39 0.33 -7.39
N THR A 470 -25.20 -0.97 -7.55
CA THR A 470 -24.55 -1.54 -8.72
C THR A 470 -25.53 -1.84 -9.83
N HIS A 471 -26.83 -1.92 -9.53
CA HIS A 471 -27.89 -2.43 -10.41
C HIS A 471 -27.61 -3.84 -10.93
N HIS A 472 -26.85 -4.63 -10.17
CA HIS A 472 -26.52 -6.01 -10.46
C HIS A 472 -26.93 -6.92 -9.29
N LYS A 473 -27.30 -8.16 -9.60
CA LYS A 473 -27.60 -9.18 -8.58
C LYS A 473 -26.40 -9.33 -7.65
N ASP A 474 -26.64 -9.39 -6.34
CA ASP A 474 -25.58 -9.61 -5.37
C ASP A 474 -24.79 -10.90 -5.67
N GLY A 475 -23.48 -10.85 -5.42
CA GLY A 475 -22.51 -11.90 -5.76
C GLY A 475 -22.19 -12.05 -7.26
N SER A 476 -22.81 -11.27 -8.15
CA SER A 476 -22.43 -11.27 -9.58
C SER A 476 -21.10 -10.57 -9.84
N ALA A 477 -20.52 -10.80 -11.03
CA ALA A 477 -19.30 -10.08 -11.44
C ALA A 477 -19.51 -8.56 -11.48
N GLY A 478 -20.69 -8.10 -11.92
CA GLY A 478 -21.02 -6.67 -12.01
C GLY A 478 -21.30 -6.02 -10.64
N SER A 479 -21.61 -6.80 -9.60
CA SER A 479 -21.78 -6.27 -8.24
C SER A 479 -20.44 -6.07 -7.51
N GLN A 480 -19.30 -6.36 -8.14
CA GLN A 480 -18.00 -6.08 -7.54
C GLN A 480 -17.61 -4.61 -7.72
N CYS A 481 -17.17 -3.93 -6.65
CA CYS A 481 -16.76 -2.52 -6.71
C CYS A 481 -15.70 -2.29 -7.82
N ILE A 482 -14.74 -3.22 -7.92
CA ILE A 482 -13.67 -3.19 -8.91
C ILE A 482 -14.15 -3.39 -10.35
N ALA A 483 -15.35 -3.94 -10.58
CA ALA A 483 -15.89 -4.06 -11.94
C ALA A 483 -16.10 -2.69 -12.57
N CYS A 484 -16.52 -1.70 -11.77
CA CYS A 484 -16.79 -0.34 -12.23
C CYS A 484 -15.67 0.66 -11.90
N HIS A 485 -15.07 0.53 -10.72
CA HIS A 485 -14.09 1.50 -10.22
C HIS A 485 -12.63 1.16 -10.56
N MET A 486 -12.34 -0.08 -10.95
CA MET A 486 -10.99 -0.49 -11.36
C MET A 486 -11.08 -1.29 -12.67
N PRO A 487 -11.58 -0.67 -13.75
CA PRO A 487 -11.85 -1.37 -15.00
C PRO A 487 -10.55 -1.94 -15.59
N LYS A 488 -10.69 -3.04 -16.33
CA LYS A 488 -9.56 -3.70 -17.00
C LYS A 488 -9.18 -2.94 -18.27
N ILE A 489 -8.37 -1.89 -18.13
CA ILE A 489 -7.99 -0.99 -19.22
C ILE A 489 -6.48 -0.95 -19.50
N GLU A 490 -5.66 -1.50 -18.61
CA GLU A 490 -4.21 -1.57 -18.77
C GLU A 490 -3.80 -2.85 -19.52
N THR A 491 -3.23 -2.71 -20.71
CA THR A 491 -2.86 -3.84 -21.58
C THR A 491 -1.58 -4.50 -21.07
N THR A 492 -1.63 -5.82 -20.84
CA THR A 492 -0.45 -6.63 -20.47
C THR A 492 0.09 -7.43 -21.66
N ILE A 493 -0.77 -8.06 -22.45
CA ILE A 493 -0.43 -8.76 -23.69
C ILE A 493 -1.65 -8.84 -24.60
N ALA A 494 -1.53 -8.35 -25.83
CA ALA A 494 -2.61 -8.33 -26.81
C ALA A 494 -3.93 -7.78 -26.22
N ASP A 495 -4.97 -8.61 -26.14
CA ASP A 495 -6.29 -8.28 -25.61
C ASP A 495 -6.44 -8.53 -24.10
N VAL A 496 -5.43 -9.11 -23.45
CA VAL A 496 -5.41 -9.34 -22.00
C VAL A 496 -5.09 -8.03 -21.29
N LYS A 497 -6.03 -7.60 -20.43
CA LYS A 497 -5.96 -6.36 -19.67
C LYS A 497 -6.01 -6.60 -18.16
N VAL A 498 -5.28 -5.76 -17.42
CA VAL A 498 -5.28 -5.68 -15.97
C VAL A 498 -5.97 -4.40 -15.50
N ARG A 499 -6.21 -4.30 -14.20
CA ARG A 499 -7.03 -3.26 -13.59
C ARG A 499 -6.24 -1.97 -13.38
N ALA A 500 -6.82 -0.85 -13.80
CA ALA A 500 -6.34 0.48 -13.44
C ALA A 500 -6.49 0.74 -11.93
N HIS A 501 -5.61 1.58 -11.38
CA HIS A 501 -5.54 1.91 -9.96
C HIS A 501 -5.85 3.40 -9.67
N THR A 502 -6.50 4.09 -10.61
CA THR A 502 -7.07 5.44 -10.37
C THR A 502 -8.29 5.41 -9.43
N PHE A 503 -8.97 4.25 -9.33
CA PHE A 503 -10.27 4.03 -8.65
C PHE A 503 -11.43 4.87 -9.22
N ALA A 504 -11.20 5.55 -10.35
CA ALA A 504 -12.16 6.40 -10.99
C ALA A 504 -13.18 5.56 -11.78
N PHE A 505 -14.44 6.02 -11.78
CA PHE A 505 -15.44 5.48 -12.69
C PHE A 505 -15.28 6.16 -14.05
N ILE A 506 -14.95 5.38 -15.07
CA ILE A 506 -14.86 5.86 -16.44
C ILE A 506 -16.28 6.00 -17.00
N THR A 507 -16.74 7.23 -17.22
CA THR A 507 -18.11 7.48 -17.72
C THR A 507 -18.22 7.13 -19.21
N PRO A 508 -19.44 6.89 -19.73
CA PRO A 508 -19.64 6.75 -21.17
C PRO A 508 -19.15 7.98 -21.95
N ALA A 509 -19.35 9.20 -21.43
CA ALA A 509 -18.84 10.43 -22.03
C ALA A 509 -17.30 10.47 -22.11
N MET A 510 -16.60 9.94 -21.09
CA MET A 510 -15.14 9.78 -21.14
C MET A 510 -14.73 8.78 -22.22
N THR A 511 -15.47 7.68 -22.41
CA THR A 511 -15.25 6.78 -23.55
C THR A 511 -15.43 7.49 -24.88
N ASP A 512 -16.50 8.26 -25.05
CA ASP A 512 -16.77 8.95 -26.30
C ASP A 512 -15.69 9.99 -26.62
N LYS A 513 -15.21 10.72 -25.60
CA LYS A 513 -14.19 11.76 -25.73
C LYS A 513 -12.77 11.21 -25.87
N TYR A 514 -12.36 10.34 -24.95
CA TYR A 514 -10.96 9.91 -24.78
C TYR A 514 -10.69 8.47 -25.25
N LYS A 515 -11.73 7.78 -25.73
CA LYS A 515 -11.67 6.37 -26.21
C LYS A 515 -11.23 5.36 -25.14
N ILE A 516 -11.37 5.72 -23.87
CA ILE A 516 -11.10 4.85 -22.72
C ILE A 516 -12.26 3.86 -22.58
N PRO A 517 -12.03 2.53 -22.49
CA PRO A 517 -13.11 1.58 -22.26
C PRO A 517 -13.81 1.83 -20.91
N ASN A 518 -15.10 2.14 -20.94
CA ASN A 518 -15.90 2.23 -19.71
C ASN A 518 -16.30 0.82 -19.21
N PRO A 519 -16.59 0.67 -17.90
CA PRO A 519 -16.95 -0.62 -17.33
C PRO A 519 -18.26 -1.22 -17.85
N CYS A 520 -19.19 -0.40 -18.36
CA CYS A 520 -20.50 -0.85 -18.82
C CYS A 520 -20.37 -1.61 -20.15
N THR A 521 -19.90 -0.93 -21.21
CA THR A 521 -19.79 -1.53 -22.55
C THR A 521 -18.64 -2.54 -22.66
N SER A 522 -17.74 -2.58 -21.66
CA SER A 522 -16.75 -3.67 -21.54
C SER A 522 -17.39 -5.02 -21.20
N CYS A 523 -18.52 -5.03 -20.49
CA CYS A 523 -19.30 -6.23 -20.17
C CYS A 523 -20.49 -6.42 -21.13
N HIS A 524 -21.21 -5.33 -21.41
CA HIS A 524 -22.37 -5.30 -22.31
C HIS A 524 -21.93 -4.97 -23.74
N LYS A 525 -21.22 -5.91 -24.37
CA LYS A 525 -20.53 -5.71 -25.66
C LYS A 525 -21.46 -5.39 -26.84
N ASP A 526 -22.75 -5.69 -26.73
CA ASP A 526 -23.80 -5.41 -27.72
C ASP A 526 -24.44 -4.02 -27.54
N LYS A 527 -24.02 -3.26 -26.52
CA LYS A 527 -24.60 -1.96 -26.17
C LYS A 527 -23.65 -0.81 -26.49
N THR A 528 -24.24 0.37 -26.72
CA THR A 528 -23.51 1.61 -27.00
C THR A 528 -23.25 2.40 -25.71
N THR A 529 -22.36 3.39 -25.80
CA THR A 529 -22.18 4.40 -24.74
C THR A 529 -23.47 5.16 -24.47
N ALA A 530 -24.25 5.49 -25.52
CA ALA A 530 -25.57 6.11 -25.36
C ALA A 530 -26.56 5.26 -24.54
N TRP A 531 -26.58 3.93 -24.73
CA TRP A 531 -27.38 3.03 -23.89
C TRP A 531 -26.93 3.09 -22.41
N ALA A 532 -25.62 3.08 -22.17
CA ALA A 532 -25.07 3.14 -20.81
C ALA A 532 -25.39 4.48 -20.15
N THR A 533 -25.27 5.60 -20.87
CA THR A 533 -25.67 6.93 -20.40
C THR A 533 -27.15 6.95 -20.04
N GLU A 534 -28.03 6.43 -20.91
CA GLU A 534 -29.46 6.42 -20.66
C GLU A 534 -29.84 5.54 -19.47
N ALA A 535 -29.17 4.39 -19.31
CA ALA A 535 -29.35 3.55 -18.13
C ALA A 535 -28.97 4.31 -16.85
N LEU A 536 -27.80 4.97 -16.83
CA LEU A 536 -27.34 5.76 -15.68
C LEU A 536 -28.26 6.96 -15.37
N ARG A 537 -28.91 7.57 -16.37
CA ARG A 537 -29.88 8.66 -16.18
C ARG A 537 -31.11 8.22 -15.38
N HIS A 538 -31.54 6.98 -15.56
CA HIS A 538 -32.67 6.40 -14.84
C HIS A 538 -32.33 5.98 -13.41
N TRP A 539 -31.06 5.97 -13.01
CA TRP A 539 -30.68 5.61 -11.65
C TRP A 539 -31.04 6.75 -10.68
N PRO A 540 -31.73 6.44 -9.57
CA PRO A 540 -32.23 7.45 -8.64
C PRO A 540 -31.09 8.19 -7.91
N GLU A 541 -29.99 7.49 -7.61
CA GLU A 541 -28.82 8.01 -6.88
C GLU A 541 -27.63 8.34 -7.82
N ARG A 542 -27.92 8.74 -9.07
CA ARG A 542 -26.87 9.06 -10.04
C ARG A 542 -26.06 10.28 -9.59
N SER A 543 -24.74 10.22 -9.78
CA SER A 543 -23.89 11.42 -9.73
C SER A 543 -24.03 12.17 -11.05
N PRO A 544 -24.55 13.43 -11.08
CA PRO A 544 -24.69 14.19 -12.33
C PRO A 544 -23.37 14.28 -13.11
N TRP A 545 -22.26 14.49 -12.39
CA TRP A 545 -20.90 14.53 -12.92
C TRP A 545 -20.38 13.23 -13.55
N ARG A 546 -21.10 12.11 -13.39
CA ARG A 546 -20.71 10.80 -13.93
C ARG A 546 -21.59 10.34 -15.09
N VAL A 547 -22.58 11.14 -15.47
CA VAL A 547 -23.57 10.81 -16.49
C VAL A 547 -23.51 11.78 -17.66
N ASP A 548 -23.39 13.07 -17.39
CA ASP A 548 -23.35 14.13 -18.40
C ASP A 548 -21.92 14.58 -18.71
#